data_AF-A0A238KRT7-F1
#
_entry.id   AF-A0A238KRT7-F1
#
_cell.length_a   1.000
_cell.length_b   1.000
_cell.length_c   1.000
_cell.angle_alpha   90.00
_cell.angle_beta   90.00
_cell.angle_gamma   90.00
#
_symmetry.space_group_name_H-M   'P 1'
#
loop_
_entity.id
_entity.type
_entity.pdbx_description
1 polymer ?
#
loop_
_entity_poly.entity_id
_entity_poly.type
_entity_poly.pdbx_seq_one_letter_code
_entity_poly.pdbx_strand_id
1 'polypeptide(L)'
;MSMTHRNYTLRKQDHGDFSRRVKRIDPRFFRMGDRAYAKDETKPHVLGAALIGFGWAYSVAAIGNGRGHIEASLRQGTLSAEAQHWILSALAAVLAASLVMLAVHMVRVALTRGARRRNSRALLSGAVLAFAMFYMPAAVWDTGFALLDGRSQSFLAAAGALVEDSLPALNINTITFATSRGF
;
A
#
# COMPACT_ATOMS: atom_id res chain seq x y z
N MET A 1 49.69 -53.57 -11.76
CA MET A 1 48.81 -52.43 -11.46
C MET A 1 47.69 -52.46 -12.50
N SER A 2 46.55 -53.10 -12.19
CA SER A 2 45.47 -53.36 -13.16
C SER A 2 44.39 -52.29 -13.05
N MET A 3 44.19 -51.51 -14.10
CA MET A 3 43.07 -50.56 -14.22
C MET A 3 41.80 -51.34 -14.58
N THR A 4 40.89 -51.47 -13.62
CA THR A 4 39.55 -51.98 -13.86
C THR A 4 38.73 -50.92 -14.60
N HIS A 5 38.55 -51.10 -15.91
CA HIS A 5 37.60 -50.32 -16.70
C HIS A 5 36.17 -50.61 -16.20
N ARG A 6 35.55 -49.61 -15.56
CA ARG A 6 34.12 -49.64 -15.22
C ARG A 6 33.31 -49.46 -16.51
N ASN A 7 32.71 -50.54 -16.99
CA ASN A 7 31.70 -50.47 -18.04
C ASN A 7 30.45 -49.78 -17.49
N TYR A 8 30.31 -48.48 -17.75
CA TYR A 8 29.06 -47.78 -17.52
C TYR A 8 28.12 -48.12 -18.69
N THR A 9 27.14 -48.99 -18.45
CA THR A 9 26.00 -49.11 -19.35
C THR A 9 25.22 -47.81 -19.27
N LEU A 10 25.32 -46.98 -20.32
CA LEU A 10 24.48 -45.79 -20.49
C LEU A 10 23.03 -46.24 -20.68
N ARG A 11 22.35 -46.51 -19.55
CA ARG A 11 20.92 -46.81 -19.55
C ARG A 11 20.18 -45.55 -19.96
N LYS A 12 19.40 -45.64 -21.04
CA LYS A 12 18.51 -44.55 -21.45
C LYS A 12 17.59 -44.20 -20.28
N GLN A 13 17.43 -42.90 -20.05
CA GLN A 13 16.59 -42.40 -18.98
C GLN A 13 15.12 -42.54 -19.39
N ASP A 14 14.36 -43.34 -18.64
CA ASP A 14 12.93 -43.50 -18.89
C ASP A 14 12.14 -42.29 -18.37
N HIS A 15 10.92 -42.12 -18.89
CA HIS A 15 10.04 -41.02 -18.48
C HIS A 15 9.78 -41.01 -16.96
N GLY A 16 9.66 -42.18 -16.34
CA GLY A 16 9.52 -42.32 -14.88
C GLY A 16 10.78 -41.94 -14.08
N ASP A 17 11.97 -42.09 -14.66
CA ASP A 17 13.22 -41.64 -14.02
C ASP A 17 13.37 -40.13 -14.14
N PHE A 18 12.96 -39.55 -15.28
CA PHE A 18 12.88 -38.11 -15.47
C PHE A 18 11.90 -37.45 -14.49
N SER A 19 10.66 -37.95 -14.41
CA SER A 19 9.64 -37.37 -13.52
C SER A 19 10.04 -37.43 -12.05
N ARG A 20 10.70 -38.51 -11.60
CA ARG A 20 11.26 -38.63 -10.25
C ARG A 20 12.38 -37.64 -9.97
N ARG A 21 13.26 -37.40 -10.94
CA ARG A 21 14.33 -36.39 -10.83
C ARG A 21 13.77 -34.98 -10.80
N VAL A 22 12.83 -34.67 -11.69
CA VAL A 22 12.14 -33.37 -11.73
C VAL A 22 11.43 -33.12 -10.40
N LYS A 23 10.70 -34.09 -9.83
CA LYS A 23 10.07 -33.97 -8.50
C LYS A 23 11.05 -33.66 -7.38
N ARG A 24 12.29 -34.17 -7.46
CA ARG A 24 13.33 -33.95 -6.44
C ARG A 24 14.01 -32.58 -6.59
N ILE A 25 14.31 -32.18 -7.82
CA ILE A 25 15.00 -30.92 -8.12
C ILE A 25 14.03 -29.75 -8.01
N ASP A 26 12.81 -29.92 -8.51
CA ASP A 26 11.77 -28.89 -8.56
C ASP A 26 10.38 -29.48 -8.27
N PRO A 27 10.03 -29.63 -6.99
CA PRO A 27 8.72 -30.11 -6.57
C PRO A 27 7.58 -29.20 -7.06
N ARG A 28 7.85 -27.91 -7.29
CA ARG A 28 6.84 -26.92 -7.70
C ARG A 28 6.49 -27.11 -9.17
N PHE A 29 7.49 -27.23 -10.04
CA PHE A 29 7.30 -27.58 -11.46
C PHE A 29 6.66 -28.95 -11.63
N PHE A 30 7.05 -29.95 -10.83
CA PHE A 30 6.42 -31.27 -10.90
C PHE A 30 4.91 -31.23 -10.62
N ARG A 31 4.46 -30.38 -9.68
CA ARG A 31 3.05 -30.28 -9.30
C ARG A 31 2.23 -29.35 -10.21
N MET A 32 2.82 -28.25 -10.67
CA MET A 32 2.09 -27.17 -11.34
C MET A 32 2.52 -26.97 -12.81
N GLY A 33 3.51 -27.73 -13.30
CA GLY A 33 4.10 -27.58 -14.63
C GLY A 33 4.69 -26.18 -14.82
N ASP A 34 4.65 -25.68 -16.06
CA ASP A 34 5.10 -24.33 -16.42
C ASP A 34 4.38 -23.23 -15.61
N ARG A 35 3.18 -23.51 -15.08
CA ARG A 35 2.44 -22.56 -14.23
C ARG A 35 3.13 -22.30 -12.89
N ALA A 36 4.06 -23.15 -12.47
CA ALA A 36 4.87 -22.91 -11.27
C ALA A 36 5.70 -21.62 -11.36
N TYR A 37 6.06 -21.22 -12.58
CA TYR A 37 6.87 -20.04 -12.89
C TYR A 37 6.15 -19.05 -13.80
N ALA A 38 4.90 -19.32 -14.17
CA ALA A 38 4.09 -18.38 -14.93
C ALA A 38 4.06 -17.04 -14.19
N LYS A 39 4.54 -16.00 -14.87
CA LYS A 39 4.49 -14.64 -14.38
C LYS A 39 3.03 -14.24 -14.27
N ASP A 40 2.63 -13.64 -13.15
CA ASP A 40 1.30 -13.08 -13.00
C ASP A 40 1.11 -11.95 -14.04
N GLU A 41 0.38 -12.24 -15.10
CA GLU A 41 0.05 -11.31 -16.19
C GLU A 41 -1.14 -10.40 -15.85
N THR A 42 -1.75 -10.58 -14.68
CA THR A 42 -2.88 -9.75 -14.26
C THR A 42 -2.46 -8.27 -14.27
N LYS A 43 -3.19 -7.45 -15.01
CA LYS A 43 -2.92 -6.01 -15.05
C LYS A 43 -3.37 -5.38 -13.72
N PRO A 44 -2.51 -4.59 -13.04
CA PRO A 44 -2.89 -3.93 -11.80
C PRO A 44 -3.83 -2.75 -12.07
N HIS A 45 -4.90 -2.64 -11.30
CA HIS A 45 -5.87 -1.53 -11.34
C HIS A 45 -5.55 -0.52 -10.25
N VAL A 46 -4.37 0.10 -10.35
CA VAL A 46 -3.79 0.95 -9.29
C VAL A 46 -4.68 2.16 -9.00
N LEU A 47 -5.09 2.92 -10.02
CA LEU A 47 -5.88 4.13 -9.83
C LEU A 47 -7.25 3.84 -9.19
N GLY A 48 -7.98 2.86 -9.73
CA GLY A 48 -9.28 2.46 -9.17
C GLY A 48 -9.16 1.98 -7.73
N ALA A 49 -8.15 1.17 -7.42
CA ALA A 49 -7.90 0.72 -6.05
C ALA A 49 -7.58 1.87 -5.10
N ALA A 50 -6.81 2.87 -5.54
CA ALA A 50 -6.51 4.05 -4.75
C ALA A 50 -7.75 4.91 -4.49
N LEU A 51 -8.58 5.17 -5.51
CA LEU A 51 -9.82 5.93 -5.36
C LEU A 51 -10.82 5.23 -4.42
N ILE A 52 -10.96 3.91 -4.54
CA ILE A 52 -11.80 3.11 -3.63
C ILE A 52 -11.27 3.19 -2.20
N GLY A 53 -9.96 3.02 -2.01
CA GLY A 53 -9.33 3.13 -0.70
C GLY A 53 -9.51 4.50 -0.06
N PHE A 54 -9.36 5.56 -0.86
CA PHE A 54 -9.59 6.93 -0.45
C PHE A 54 -11.05 7.16 -0.05
N GLY A 55 -12.01 6.87 -0.95
CA GLY A 55 -13.44 7.14 -0.69
C GLY A 55 -13.97 6.37 0.52
N TRP A 56 -13.53 5.12 0.69
CA TRP A 56 -13.90 4.32 1.85
C TRP A 56 -13.33 4.87 3.15
N ALA A 57 -12.00 5.10 3.20
CA ALA A 57 -11.35 5.62 4.39
C ALA A 57 -11.84 7.02 4.76
N TYR A 58 -12.12 7.86 3.76
CA TYR A 58 -12.72 9.18 3.97
C TYR A 58 -14.08 9.08 4.64
N SER A 59 -14.94 8.18 4.16
CA SER A 59 -16.27 7.95 4.76
C SER A 59 -16.16 7.48 6.22
N VAL A 60 -15.27 6.53 6.48
CA VAL A 60 -15.00 6.00 7.83
C VAL A 60 -14.48 7.10 8.77
N ALA A 61 -13.51 7.90 8.29
CA ALA A 61 -12.95 9.00 9.07
C ALA A 61 -13.96 10.13 9.30
N ALA A 62 -14.83 10.43 8.34
CA ALA A 62 -15.92 11.38 8.47
C ALA A 62 -16.94 10.94 9.53
N ILE A 63 -17.33 9.66 9.52
CA ILE A 63 -18.22 9.07 10.54
C ILE A 63 -17.56 9.14 11.93
N GLY A 64 -16.28 8.77 12.03
CA GLY A 64 -15.54 8.78 13.28
C GLY A 64 -15.41 10.18 13.90
N ASN A 65 -14.98 11.17 13.10
CA ASN A 65 -14.83 12.56 13.56
C ASN A 65 -16.19 13.26 13.78
N GLY A 66 -17.22 12.88 13.01
CA GLY A 66 -18.56 13.45 13.07
C GLY A 66 -19.46 12.85 14.15
N ARG A 67 -18.97 11.94 15.01
CA ARG A 67 -19.79 11.18 15.96
C ARG A 67 -20.69 12.07 16.83
N GLY A 68 -20.15 13.16 17.38
CA GLY A 68 -20.94 14.07 18.22
C GLY A 68 -22.08 14.75 17.46
N HIS A 69 -21.84 15.12 16.20
CA HIS A 69 -22.88 15.70 15.34
C HIS A 69 -23.95 14.67 14.96
N ILE A 70 -23.55 13.42 14.69
CA ILE A 70 -24.47 12.31 14.41
C ILE A 70 -25.34 12.02 15.64
N GLU A 71 -24.76 11.92 16.84
CA GLU A 71 -25.51 11.71 18.07
C GLU A 71 -26.49 12.86 18.36
N ALA A 72 -26.06 14.11 18.15
CA ALA A 72 -26.92 15.28 18.31
C ALA A 72 -28.08 15.29 17.29
N SER A 73 -27.81 14.96 16.03
CA SER A 73 -28.82 14.87 14.98
C SER A 73 -29.83 13.75 15.26
N LEU A 74 -29.37 12.59 15.74
CA LEU A 74 -30.24 11.48 16.11
C LEU A 74 -31.18 11.81 17.28
N ARG A 75 -30.71 12.62 18.24
CA ARG A 75 -31.53 13.10 19.37
C ARG A 75 -32.57 14.15 18.99
N GLN A 76 -32.31 14.92 17.94
CA GLN A 76 -33.26 15.90 17.40
C GLN A 76 -34.35 15.22 16.54
N GLY A 77 -34.10 14.02 16.04
CA GLY A 77 -35.07 13.24 15.28
C GLY A 77 -36.15 12.61 16.16
N THR A 78 -37.25 12.19 15.53
CA THR A 78 -38.36 11.47 16.18
C THR A 78 -38.08 9.98 16.40
N LEU A 79 -36.82 9.56 16.34
CA LEU A 79 -36.41 8.16 16.46
C LEU A 79 -36.48 7.68 17.91
N SER A 80 -36.95 6.45 18.12
CA SER A 80 -36.93 5.81 19.43
C SER A 80 -35.50 5.61 19.94
N ALA A 81 -35.31 5.61 21.26
CA ALA A 81 -34.00 5.40 21.88
C ALA A 81 -33.35 4.07 21.45
N GLU A 82 -34.16 3.03 21.24
CA GLU A 82 -33.69 1.74 20.74
C GLU A 82 -33.15 1.83 19.30
N ALA A 83 -33.85 2.53 18.39
CA ALA A 83 -33.38 2.74 17.03
C ALA A 83 -32.07 3.54 16.99
N GLN A 84 -31.94 4.57 17.85
CA GLN A 84 -30.70 5.34 17.99
C GLN A 84 -29.54 4.45 18.44
N HIS A 85 -29.77 3.55 19.40
CA HIS A 85 -28.75 2.60 19.86
C HIS A 85 -28.30 1.66 18.74
N TRP A 86 -29.23 1.09 17.98
CA TRP A 86 -28.90 0.20 16.85
C TRP A 86 -28.08 0.92 15.77
N ILE A 87 -28.43 2.16 15.43
CA ILE A 87 -27.70 2.95 14.43
C ILE A 87 -26.26 3.20 14.90
N LEU A 88 -26.05 3.64 16.14
CA LEU A 88 -24.72 3.90 16.68
C LEU A 88 -23.88 2.63 16.77
N SER A 89 -24.49 1.51 17.20
CA SER A 89 -23.84 0.20 17.25
C SER A 89 -23.45 -0.30 15.85
N ALA A 90 -24.31 -0.11 14.85
CA ALA A 90 -24.01 -0.46 13.46
C ALA A 90 -22.86 0.39 12.90
N LEU A 91 -22.85 1.70 13.16
CA LEU A 91 -21.75 2.58 12.79
C LEU A 91 -20.43 2.13 13.44
N ALA A 92 -20.45 1.81 14.74
CA ALA A 92 -19.28 1.29 15.44
C ALA A 92 -18.78 -0.04 14.84
N ALA A 93 -19.69 -0.95 14.48
CA ALA A 93 -19.34 -2.20 13.82
C ALA A 93 -18.70 -1.98 12.45
N VAL A 94 -19.19 -1.02 11.65
CA VAL A 94 -18.61 -0.64 10.35
C VAL A 94 -17.18 -0.08 10.53
N LEU A 95 -16.94 0.74 11.54
CA LEU A 95 -15.60 1.24 11.86
C LEU A 95 -14.65 0.09 12.21
N ALA A 96 -15.07 -0.83 13.09
CA ALA A 96 -14.28 -1.99 13.48
C ALA A 96 -13.97 -2.90 12.28
N ALA A 97 -14.97 -3.21 11.45
CA ALA A 97 -14.82 -4.02 10.24
C ALA A 97 -13.86 -3.36 9.24
N SER A 98 -13.91 -2.03 9.10
CA SER A 98 -13.00 -1.27 8.24
C SER A 98 -11.55 -1.36 8.70
N LEU A 99 -11.31 -1.36 10.02
CA LEU A 99 -9.99 -1.54 10.62
C LEU A 99 -9.43 -2.94 10.32
N VAL A 100 -10.25 -3.97 10.47
CA VAL A 100 -9.88 -5.35 10.12
C VAL A 100 -9.56 -5.47 8.62
N MET A 101 -10.39 -4.88 7.77
CA MET A 101 -10.17 -4.84 6.32
C MET A 101 -8.82 -4.19 5.96
N LEU A 102 -8.50 -3.04 6.55
CA LEU A 102 -7.21 -2.37 6.35
C LEU A 102 -6.03 -3.25 6.78
N ALA A 103 -6.14 -3.90 7.95
CA ALA A 103 -5.12 -4.83 8.44
C ALA A 103 -4.91 -6.01 7.46
N VAL A 104 -6.00 -6.58 6.92
CA VAL A 104 -5.93 -7.63 5.88
C VAL A 104 -5.20 -7.12 4.65
N HIS A 105 -5.44 -5.88 4.22
CA HIS A 105 -4.70 -5.29 3.10
C HIS A 105 -3.21 -5.08 3.42
N MET A 106 -2.84 -4.71 4.65
CA MET A 106 -1.43 -4.65 5.07
C MET A 106 -0.76 -6.02 5.01
N VAL A 107 -1.40 -7.05 5.57
CA VAL A 107 -0.92 -8.43 5.49
C VAL A 107 -0.78 -8.88 4.04
N ARG A 108 -1.76 -8.55 3.18
CA ARG A 108 -1.71 -8.86 1.75
C ARG A 108 -0.53 -8.16 1.08
N VAL A 109 -0.21 -6.92 1.42
CA VAL A 109 0.97 -6.22 0.89
C VAL A 109 2.28 -6.89 1.30
N ALA A 110 2.36 -7.41 2.53
CA ALA A 110 3.55 -8.10 3.03
C ALA A 110 3.73 -9.51 2.43
N LEU A 111 2.63 -10.26 2.27
CA LEU A 111 2.68 -11.68 1.91
C LEU A 111 2.47 -11.97 0.41
N THR A 112 1.90 -11.05 -0.35
CA THR A 112 1.63 -11.27 -1.80
C THR A 112 2.64 -10.59 -2.71
N ARG A 113 2.71 -11.06 -3.95
CA ARG A 113 3.54 -10.47 -5.03
C ARG A 113 2.64 -10.15 -6.24
N GLY A 114 3.21 -9.51 -7.25
CA GLY A 114 2.49 -9.22 -8.51
C GLY A 114 1.39 -8.18 -8.38
N ALA A 115 0.32 -8.34 -9.16
CA ALA A 115 -0.76 -7.36 -9.28
C ALA A 115 -1.53 -7.17 -7.96
N ARG A 116 -1.72 -8.25 -7.20
CA ARG A 116 -2.42 -8.24 -5.90
C ARG A 116 -1.75 -7.32 -4.88
N ARG A 117 -0.41 -7.34 -4.82
CA ARG A 117 0.38 -6.43 -3.97
C ARG A 117 0.23 -4.98 -4.42
N ARG A 118 0.31 -4.72 -5.72
CA ARG A 118 0.18 -3.37 -6.28
C ARG A 118 -1.19 -2.76 -6.00
N ASN A 119 -2.27 -3.51 -6.22
CA ASN A 119 -3.63 -3.05 -5.94
C ASN A 119 -3.83 -2.78 -4.44
N SER A 120 -3.32 -3.66 -3.57
CA SER A 120 -3.45 -3.46 -2.11
C SER A 120 -2.64 -2.25 -1.62
N ARG A 121 -1.43 -2.02 -2.17
CA ARG A 121 -0.65 -0.81 -1.88
C ARG A 121 -1.38 0.45 -2.32
N ALA A 122 -1.98 0.42 -3.51
CA ALA A 122 -2.72 1.55 -4.04
C ALA A 122 -3.93 1.91 -3.16
N LEU A 123 -4.68 0.89 -2.74
CA LEU A 123 -5.79 1.05 -1.80
C LEU A 123 -5.33 1.65 -0.47
N LEU A 124 -4.25 1.11 0.12
CA LEU A 124 -3.69 1.66 1.35
C LEU A 124 -3.19 3.10 1.18
N SER A 125 -2.56 3.44 0.04
CA SER A 125 -2.14 4.83 -0.20
C SER A 125 -3.32 5.79 -0.30
N GLY A 126 -4.41 5.36 -0.95
CA GLY A 126 -5.65 6.15 -0.98
C GLY A 126 -6.22 6.34 0.43
N ALA A 127 -6.23 5.28 1.24
CA ALA A 127 -6.68 5.35 2.62
C ALA A 127 -5.81 6.28 3.49
N VAL A 128 -4.49 6.20 3.36
CA VAL A 128 -3.55 7.11 4.05
C VAL A 128 -3.79 8.56 3.65
N LEU A 129 -3.98 8.83 2.35
CA LEU A 129 -4.28 10.17 1.87
C LEU A 129 -5.59 10.70 2.48
N ALA A 130 -6.63 9.87 2.56
CA ALA A 130 -7.88 10.26 3.20
C ALA A 130 -7.69 10.60 4.68
N PHE A 131 -6.99 9.76 5.45
CA PHE A 131 -6.69 10.05 6.86
C PHE A 131 -5.83 11.31 7.00
N ALA A 132 -4.83 11.50 6.13
CA ALA A 132 -4.02 12.70 6.11
C ALA A 132 -4.92 13.95 5.98
N MET A 133 -5.95 13.96 5.13
CA MET A 133 -6.85 15.11 5.03
C MET A 133 -7.54 15.50 6.34
N PHE A 134 -7.88 14.54 7.20
CA PHE A 134 -8.51 14.81 8.49
C PHE A 134 -7.54 15.27 9.57
N TYR A 135 -6.27 14.85 9.50
CA TYR A 135 -5.26 15.10 10.54
C TYR A 135 -4.14 16.04 10.10
N MET A 136 -4.22 16.59 8.89
CA MET A 136 -3.22 17.51 8.36
C MET A 136 -3.38 18.91 8.98
N PRO A 137 -2.31 19.50 9.53
CA PRO A 137 -2.36 20.86 10.07
C PRO A 137 -2.80 21.89 9.03
N ALA A 138 -3.56 22.91 9.45
CA ALA A 138 -4.04 23.98 8.58
C ALA A 138 -2.91 24.65 7.77
N ALA A 139 -1.73 24.83 8.37
CA ALA A 139 -0.55 25.39 7.71
C ALA A 139 -0.13 24.64 6.43
N VAL A 140 -0.35 23.32 6.37
CA VAL A 140 -0.03 22.52 5.18
C VAL A 140 -1.05 22.76 4.07
N TRP A 141 -2.32 22.97 4.42
CA TRP A 141 -3.36 23.36 3.47
C TRP A 141 -3.07 24.73 2.88
N ASP A 142 -2.77 25.72 3.72
CA ASP A 142 -2.46 27.09 3.29
C ASP A 142 -1.23 27.12 2.37
N THR A 143 -0.20 26.35 2.71
CA THR A 143 1.00 26.19 1.88
C THR A 143 0.69 25.53 0.54
N GLY A 144 -0.15 24.48 0.53
CA GLY A 144 -0.58 23.79 -0.68
C GLY A 144 -1.42 24.68 -1.60
N PHE A 145 -2.35 25.46 -1.04
CA PHE A 145 -3.15 26.42 -1.80
C PHE A 145 -2.29 27.57 -2.33
N ALA A 146 -1.33 28.10 -1.56
CA ALA A 146 -0.40 29.11 -2.03
C ALA A 146 0.49 28.62 -3.20
N LEU A 147 0.81 27.32 -3.21
CA LEU A 147 1.52 26.65 -4.31
C LEU A 147 0.68 26.58 -5.60
N LEU A 148 -0.62 26.27 -5.46
CA LEU A 148 -1.57 26.21 -6.57
C LEU A 148 -1.91 27.61 -7.12
N ASP A 149 -1.85 28.63 -6.27
CA ASP A 149 -2.12 30.04 -6.62
C ASP A 149 -0.92 30.75 -7.28
N GLY A 150 0.11 30.00 -7.69
CA GLY A 150 1.26 30.52 -8.43
C GLY A 150 2.29 31.28 -7.59
N ARG A 151 2.12 31.35 -6.26
CA ARG A 151 3.10 31.94 -5.32
C ARG A 151 4.18 30.92 -4.93
N SER A 152 4.82 30.30 -5.90
CA SER A 152 5.92 29.33 -5.69
C SER A 152 7.09 29.92 -4.89
N GLN A 153 7.27 31.25 -4.91
CA GLN A 153 8.28 31.95 -4.11
C GLN A 153 8.02 31.88 -2.60
N SER A 154 6.76 31.93 -2.16
CA SER A 154 6.43 31.80 -0.73
C SER A 154 6.60 30.35 -0.24
N PHE A 155 6.46 29.36 -1.12
CA PHE A 155 6.79 27.97 -0.81
C PHE A 155 8.29 27.75 -0.66
N LEU A 156 9.12 28.30 -1.55
CA LEU A 156 10.58 28.23 -1.40
C LEU A 156 11.07 28.96 -0.15
N ALA A 157 10.45 30.10 0.19
CA ALA A 157 10.75 30.83 1.43
C ALA A 157 10.30 30.05 2.69
N ALA A 158 9.10 29.44 2.68
CA ALA A 158 8.61 28.64 3.80
C ALA A 158 9.38 27.32 3.96
N ALA A 159 9.74 26.65 2.86
CA ALA A 159 10.59 25.47 2.86
C ALA A 159 12.02 25.82 3.31
N GLY A 160 12.54 26.99 2.91
CA GLY A 160 13.81 27.53 3.39
C GLY A 160 13.80 27.77 4.90
N ALA A 161 12.75 28.43 5.41
CA ALA A 161 12.58 28.68 6.84
C ALA A 161 12.44 27.38 7.66
N LEU A 162 11.74 26.37 7.14
CA LEU A 162 11.57 25.08 7.82
C LEU A 162 12.86 24.25 7.86
N VAL A 163 13.69 24.35 6.81
CA VAL A 163 15.01 23.70 6.76
C VAL A 163 16.02 24.41 7.66
N GLU A 164 15.98 25.73 7.72
CA GLU A 164 16.83 26.55 8.59
C GLU A 164 16.52 26.30 10.08
N ASP A 165 15.24 26.12 10.43
CA ASP A 165 14.79 25.80 11.80
C ASP A 165 15.07 24.34 12.21
N SER A 166 15.09 23.41 11.25
CA SER A 166 15.32 21.97 11.51
C SER A 166 16.80 21.57 11.47
N LEU A 167 17.67 22.33 10.80
CA LEU A 167 19.10 22.02 10.59
C LEU A 167 19.94 23.32 10.63
N PRO A 168 20.15 23.94 11.80
CA PRO A 168 20.84 25.23 11.93
C PRO A 168 22.34 25.21 11.52
N ALA A 169 22.88 24.05 11.13
CA ALA A 169 24.28 23.86 10.76
C ALA A 169 24.52 23.61 9.25
N LEU A 170 23.49 23.55 8.41
CA LEU A 170 23.65 23.33 6.96
C LEU A 170 23.44 24.62 6.19
N ASN A 171 24.54 25.32 5.95
CA ASN A 171 24.58 26.53 5.13
C ASN A 171 24.36 26.16 3.65
N ILE A 172 23.12 26.33 3.17
CA ILE A 172 22.70 25.96 1.81
C ILE A 172 23.48 26.74 0.72
N ASN A 173 24.10 27.87 1.08
CA ASN A 173 24.98 28.65 0.20
C ASN A 173 26.27 27.91 -0.22
N THR A 174 26.60 26.78 0.42
CA THR A 174 27.78 25.96 0.08
C THR A 174 27.48 24.71 -0.75
N ILE A 175 26.21 24.46 -1.11
CA ILE A 175 25.86 23.28 -1.92
C ILE A 175 26.06 23.61 -3.41
N THR A 176 27.29 23.50 -3.89
CA THR A 176 27.59 23.49 -5.33
C THR A 176 27.21 22.13 -5.92
N PHE A 177 26.13 22.07 -6.68
CA PHE A 177 25.77 20.89 -7.46
C PHE A 177 26.75 20.73 -8.63
N ALA A 178 27.81 19.94 -8.43
CA ALA A 178 28.63 19.48 -9.54
C ALA A 178 27.80 18.50 -10.38
N THR A 179 27.37 18.94 -11.57
CA THR A 179 26.76 18.04 -12.55
C THR A 179 27.85 17.16 -13.12
N SER A 180 27.91 15.90 -12.68
CA SER A 180 28.72 14.88 -13.31
C SER A 180 28.15 14.59 -14.70
N ARG A 181 28.66 15.25 -15.74
CA ARG A 181 28.57 14.75 -17.11
C ARG A 181 29.37 13.46 -17.19
N GLY A 182 28.66 12.33 -17.09
CA GLY A 182 29.23 11.01 -17.40
C GLY A 182 29.55 10.92 -18.88
N PHE A 183 30.77 10.48 -19.18
CA PHE A 183 31.26 10.06 -20.49
C PHE A 183 30.56 8.80 -20.97
#